data_AF-A0A3P7IUX9-F1
#
_entry.id   AF-A0A3P7IUX9-F1
#
_cell.length_a   1.000
_cell.length_b   1.000
_cell.length_c   1.000
_cell.angle_alpha   90.00
_cell.angle_beta   90.00
_cell.angle_gamma   90.00
#
_symmetry.space_group_name_H-M   'P 1'
#
loop_
_entity.id
_entity.type
_entity.pdbx_description
1 polymer ?
#
loop_
_entity_poly.entity_id
_entity_poly.type
_entity_poly.pdbx_seq_one_letter_code
_entity_poly.pdbx_strand_id
1 'polypeptide(L)'
;MYCEYLREPHKQNLCQAHTYGGVFAFSQSLIFFMYAVAFWIGSMFVNNSSMQPIDVYRVFFAFMFCGQMVGNISSFIPDVVKARLAASLLFYLIEHPTEIDSLSEDGFKRKLTGHITFRNVYFNYPTRKHTRILRGLNLEVRPGTTVALVGRSGCGKSTVMALLERFYNPKRGTIMVDGENIKNLNIRSLREQVCIVSQEPTLFDCTLRENICYGLEEEPTYERIVVQEALEVASKGRTCIVIAHRLSTIQNSDVIIMVQEGKSGDRGTHEQLLRRSDLYKKLCETQRLV
;
A
#
# COMPACT_ATOMS: atom_id res chain seq x y z
N MET A 1 26.44 -16.06 -27.24
CA MET A 1 25.15 -16.05 -26.53
C MET A 1 24.28 -14.82 -26.85
N TYR A 2 24.52 -13.60 -26.32
CA TYR A 2 23.66 -12.43 -26.64
C TYR A 2 23.66 -12.06 -28.14
N CYS A 3 24.83 -12.03 -28.78
CA CYS A 3 24.95 -11.73 -30.22
C CYS A 3 24.27 -12.77 -31.13
N GLU A 4 24.07 -14.00 -30.67
CA GLU A 4 23.36 -15.02 -31.42
C GLU A 4 21.84 -14.79 -31.36
N TYR A 5 21.33 -14.36 -30.21
CA TYR A 5 19.92 -13.97 -30.05
C TYR A 5 19.54 -12.74 -30.88
N LEU A 6 20.50 -11.90 -31.30
CA LEU A 6 20.24 -10.74 -32.17
C LEU A 6 20.15 -11.09 -33.66
N ARG A 7 20.65 -12.26 -34.09
CA ARG A 7 20.65 -12.64 -35.52
C ARG A 7 19.25 -12.85 -36.06
N GLU A 8 18.36 -13.44 -35.28
CA GLU A 8 16.97 -13.67 -35.67
C GLU A 8 16.16 -12.36 -35.81
N PRO A 9 16.14 -11.46 -34.81
CA PRO A 9 15.53 -10.13 -34.97
C PRO A 9 16.13 -9.34 -36.14
N HIS A 10 17.44 -9.42 -36.37
CA HIS A 10 18.08 -8.69 -37.46
C HIS A 10 17.60 -9.18 -38.84
N LYS A 11 17.54 -10.49 -39.07
CA LYS A 11 16.99 -11.07 -40.31
C LYS A 11 15.50 -10.73 -40.48
N GLN A 12 14.73 -10.80 -39.40
CA GLN A 12 13.31 -10.43 -39.43
C GLN A 12 13.11 -8.96 -39.79
N ASN A 13 13.91 -8.06 -39.21
CA ASN A 13 13.86 -6.63 -39.52
C ASN A 13 14.23 -6.33 -40.98
N LEU A 14 15.22 -7.04 -41.55
CA LEU A 14 15.58 -6.90 -42.97
C LEU A 14 14.44 -7.33 -43.90
N CYS A 15 13.77 -8.44 -43.58
CA CYS A 15 12.58 -8.88 -44.34
C CYS A 15 11.43 -7.87 -44.19
N GLN A 16 11.19 -7.41 -42.95
CA GLN A 16 10.19 -6.39 -42.67
C GLN A 16 10.45 -5.10 -43.44
N ALA A 17 11.71 -4.65 -43.57
CA ALA A 17 12.05 -3.44 -44.31
C ALA A 17 11.55 -3.47 -45.76
N HIS A 18 11.66 -4.61 -46.45
CA HIS A 18 11.11 -4.76 -47.80
C HIS A 18 9.58 -4.72 -47.82
N THR A 19 8.92 -5.37 -46.85
CA THR A 19 7.46 -5.30 -46.75
C THR A 19 6.96 -3.89 -46.47
N TYR A 20 7.60 -3.16 -45.55
CA TYR A 20 7.29 -1.77 -45.24
C TYR A 20 7.54 -0.86 -46.44
N GLY A 21 8.68 -1.02 -47.12
CA GLY A 21 9.01 -0.24 -48.31
C GLY A 21 7.98 -0.44 -49.42
N GLY A 22 7.58 -1.69 -49.70
CA GLY A 22 6.57 -2.01 -50.70
C GLY A 22 5.19 -1.44 -50.37
N VAL A 23 4.72 -1.63 -49.13
CA VAL A 23 3.43 -1.08 -48.67
C VAL A 23 3.43 0.45 -48.70
N PHE A 24 4.52 1.08 -48.28
CA PHE A 24 4.67 2.53 -48.30
C PHE A 24 4.65 3.08 -49.73
N ALA A 25 5.46 2.50 -50.63
CA ALA A 25 5.51 2.94 -52.03
C ALA A 25 4.16 2.78 -52.73
N PHE A 26 3.46 1.66 -52.49
CA PHE A 26 2.12 1.44 -53.02
C PHE A 26 1.11 2.47 -52.47
N SER A 27 1.11 2.70 -51.17
CA SER A 27 0.23 3.68 -50.52
C SER A 27 0.45 5.11 -51.04
N GLN A 28 1.71 5.52 -51.25
CA GLN A 28 2.03 6.84 -51.79
C GLN A 28 1.64 6.97 -53.27
N SER A 29 1.80 5.89 -54.04
CA SER A 29 1.45 5.87 -55.47
C SER A 29 -0.06 5.97 -55.69
N LEU A 30 -0.87 5.38 -54.81
CA LEU A 30 -2.34 5.40 -54.89
C LEU A 30 -2.90 6.84 -54.97
N ILE A 31 -2.26 7.80 -54.30
CA ILE A 31 -2.69 9.21 -54.29
C ILE A 31 -2.61 9.81 -55.70
N PHE A 32 -1.51 9.57 -56.42
CA PHE A 32 -1.34 10.06 -57.79
C PHE A 32 -2.34 9.42 -58.76
N PHE A 33 -2.65 8.14 -58.59
CA PHE A 33 -3.69 7.48 -59.38
C PHE A 33 -5.08 8.07 -59.11
N MET A 34 -5.41 8.32 -57.83
CA MET A 34 -6.68 8.99 -57.49
C MET A 34 -6.77 10.39 -58.08
N TYR A 35 -5.67 11.15 -58.12
CA TYR A 35 -5.64 12.47 -58.73
C TYR A 35 -5.91 12.38 -60.24
N ALA A 36 -5.22 11.47 -60.92
CA ALA A 36 -5.39 11.27 -62.36
C ALA A 36 -6.85 10.91 -62.71
N VAL A 37 -7.45 9.97 -61.96
CA VAL A 37 -8.85 9.57 -62.16
C VAL A 37 -9.81 10.71 -61.85
N ALA A 38 -9.61 11.42 -60.75
CA ALA A 38 -10.49 12.52 -60.33
C ALA A 38 -10.49 13.67 -61.35
N PHE A 39 -9.32 14.07 -61.86
CA PHE A 39 -9.23 15.13 -62.87
C PHE A 39 -9.73 14.65 -64.25
N TRP A 40 -9.53 13.39 -64.60
CA TRP A 40 -10.07 12.82 -65.84
C TRP A 40 -11.60 12.85 -65.84
N ILE A 41 -12.24 12.37 -64.75
CA ILE A 41 -13.69 12.43 -64.57
C ILE A 41 -14.16 13.90 -64.50
N GLY A 42 -13.45 14.73 -63.75
CA GLY A 42 -13.73 16.16 -63.63
C GLY A 42 -13.74 16.87 -64.98
N SER A 43 -12.79 16.55 -65.86
CA SER A 43 -12.73 17.07 -67.23
C SER A 43 -13.93 16.63 -68.07
N MET A 44 -14.41 15.40 -67.90
CA MET A 44 -15.63 14.92 -68.57
C MET A 44 -16.87 15.73 -68.15
N PHE A 45 -17.01 16.08 -66.86
CA PHE A 45 -18.12 16.91 -66.38
C PHE A 45 -18.07 18.36 -66.87
N VAL A 46 -16.87 18.91 -67.03
CA VAL A 46 -16.67 20.24 -67.62
C VAL A 46 -17.02 20.23 -69.11
N ASN A 47 -16.58 19.22 -69.86
CA ASN A 47 -16.90 19.09 -71.29
C ASN A 47 -18.41 18.95 -71.53
N ASN A 48 -19.13 18.25 -70.65
CA ASN A 48 -20.58 18.11 -70.70
C ASN A 48 -21.34 19.34 -70.16
N SER A 49 -20.65 20.45 -69.84
CA SER A 49 -21.23 21.67 -69.28
C SER A 49 -22.05 21.46 -67.99
N SER A 50 -21.79 20.38 -67.25
CA SER A 50 -22.49 20.04 -66.01
C SER A 50 -21.89 20.72 -64.78
N MET A 51 -20.60 21.07 -64.83
CA MET A 51 -19.87 21.75 -63.75
C MET A 51 -18.90 22.78 -64.31
N GLN A 52 -18.67 23.88 -63.58
CA GLN A 52 -17.57 24.78 -63.89
C GLN A 52 -16.24 24.19 -63.38
N PRO A 53 -15.10 24.49 -64.04
CA PRO A 53 -13.79 24.00 -63.60
C PRO A 53 -13.49 24.29 -62.13
N ILE A 54 -13.87 25.48 -61.64
CA ILE A 54 -13.66 25.88 -60.24
C ILE A 54 -14.39 24.97 -59.25
N ASP A 55 -15.59 24.49 -59.61
CA ASP A 55 -16.39 23.63 -58.74
C ASP A 55 -15.78 22.23 -58.63
N VAL A 56 -15.16 21.73 -59.71
CA VAL A 56 -14.42 20.47 -59.71
C VAL A 56 -13.24 20.54 -58.74
N TYR A 57 -12.43 21.61 -58.81
CA TYR A 57 -11.32 21.82 -57.86
C TYR A 57 -11.81 21.93 -56.41
N ARG A 58 -12.92 22.66 -56.17
CA ARG A 58 -13.49 22.83 -54.83
C ARG A 58 -13.90 21.49 -54.22
N VAL A 59 -14.65 20.67 -54.96
CA VAL A 59 -15.10 19.36 -54.49
C VAL A 59 -13.91 18.45 -54.24
N PHE A 60 -12.98 18.39 -55.19
CA PHE A 60 -11.79 17.54 -55.08
C PHE A 60 -10.95 17.83 -53.82
N PHE A 61 -10.56 19.09 -53.61
CA PHE A 61 -9.75 19.46 -52.45
C PHE A 61 -10.50 19.30 -51.13
N ALA A 62 -11.82 19.57 -51.10
CA ALA A 62 -12.63 19.35 -49.91
C ALA A 62 -12.62 17.88 -49.48
N PHE A 63 -12.91 16.95 -50.40
CA PHE A 63 -12.90 15.51 -50.09
C PHE A 63 -11.51 15.01 -49.70
N MET A 64 -10.48 15.47 -50.39
CA MET A 64 -9.10 15.07 -50.11
C MET A 64 -8.64 15.51 -48.72
N PHE A 65 -8.84 16.78 -48.36
CA PHE A 65 -8.47 17.29 -47.03
C PHE A 65 -9.31 16.66 -45.92
N CYS A 66 -10.61 16.44 -46.14
CA CYS A 66 -11.45 15.73 -45.17
C CYS A 66 -10.96 14.30 -44.95
N GLY A 67 -10.66 13.55 -46.02
CA GLY A 67 -10.13 12.18 -45.92
C GLY A 67 -8.82 12.11 -45.15
N GLN A 68 -7.90 13.04 -45.42
CA GLN A 68 -6.63 13.12 -44.70
C GLN A 68 -6.82 13.43 -43.20
N MET A 69 -7.73 14.35 -42.86
CA MET A 69 -8.01 14.68 -41.45
C MET A 69 -8.67 13.52 -40.70
N VAL A 70 -9.57 12.76 -41.32
CA VAL A 70 -10.14 11.55 -40.72
C VAL A 70 -9.05 10.50 -40.46
N GLY A 71 -8.14 10.31 -41.42
CA GLY A 71 -6.97 9.43 -41.24
C GLY A 71 -6.10 9.88 -40.06
N ASN A 72 -5.81 11.18 -39.96
CA ASN A 72 -5.05 11.74 -38.85
C ASN A 72 -5.76 11.58 -37.49
N ILE A 73 -7.09 11.69 -37.43
CA ILE A 73 -7.85 11.44 -36.20
C ILE A 73 -7.78 9.96 -35.81
N SER A 74 -7.81 9.05 -36.79
CA SER A 74 -7.80 7.60 -36.54
C SER A 74 -6.53 7.13 -35.82
N SER A 75 -5.39 7.79 -36.06
CA SER A 75 -4.12 7.44 -35.40
C SER A 75 -4.12 7.74 -33.90
N PHE A 76 -4.98 8.63 -33.41
CA PHE A 76 -5.13 8.96 -31.98
C PHE A 76 -6.10 8.05 -31.24
N ILE A 77 -6.89 7.22 -31.93
CA ILE A 77 -7.85 6.31 -31.29
C ILE A 77 -7.19 5.41 -30.23
N PRO A 78 -6.02 4.77 -30.49
CA PRO A 78 -5.35 3.95 -29.48
C PRO A 78 -4.98 4.73 -28.21
N ASP A 79 -4.60 6.00 -28.35
CA ASP A 79 -4.23 6.85 -27.21
C ASP A 79 -5.45 7.25 -26.38
N VAL A 80 -6.59 7.51 -27.01
CA VAL A 80 -7.86 7.71 -26.31
C VAL A 80 -8.25 6.46 -25.51
N VAL A 81 -8.09 5.27 -26.09
CA VAL A 81 -8.36 4.00 -25.39
C VAL A 81 -7.41 3.82 -24.19
N LYS A 82 -6.10 4.07 -24.37
CA LYS A 82 -5.13 4.01 -23.27
C LYS A 82 -5.45 5.00 -22.16
N ALA A 83 -5.79 6.25 -22.52
CA ALA A 83 -6.14 7.28 -21.56
C ALA A 83 -7.39 6.88 -20.75
N ARG A 84 -8.40 6.30 -21.40
CA ARG A 84 -9.61 5.81 -20.72
C ARG A 84 -9.29 4.69 -19.72
N LEU A 85 -8.41 3.76 -20.07
CA LEU A 85 -7.99 2.67 -19.16
C LEU A 85 -7.15 3.19 -17.98
N ALA A 86 -6.25 4.13 -18.23
CA ALA A 86 -5.48 4.77 -17.16
C ALA A 86 -6.40 5.54 -16.20
N ALA A 87 -7.37 6.29 -16.75
CA ALA A 87 -8.36 7.01 -15.97
C ALA A 87 -9.24 6.05 -15.15
N SER A 88 -9.68 4.92 -15.71
CA SER A 88 -10.51 3.97 -14.96
C SER A 88 -9.77 3.36 -13.78
N LEU A 89 -8.45 3.13 -13.88
CA LEU A 89 -7.63 2.69 -12.75
C LEU A 89 -7.51 3.78 -11.67
N LEU A 90 -7.37 5.04 -12.05
CA LEU A 90 -7.34 6.17 -11.11
C LEU A 90 -8.66 6.30 -10.35
N PHE A 91 -9.80 6.31 -11.06
CA PHE A 91 -11.11 6.36 -10.42
C PHE A 91 -11.35 5.15 -9.51
N TYR A 92 -10.97 3.95 -9.95
CA TYR A 92 -11.06 2.76 -9.11
C TYR A 92 -10.26 2.89 -7.81
N LEU A 93 -9.06 3.47 -7.84
CA LEU A 93 -8.23 3.69 -6.65
C LEU A 93 -8.77 4.78 -5.72
N ILE A 94 -9.31 5.86 -6.28
CA ILE A 94 -9.88 6.99 -5.52
C ILE A 94 -11.19 6.58 -4.84
N GLU A 95 -12.05 5.86 -5.54
CA GLU A 95 -13.39 5.49 -5.06
C GLU A 95 -13.39 4.20 -4.23
N HIS A 96 -12.28 3.47 -4.16
CA HIS A 96 -12.24 2.20 -3.42
C HIS A 96 -12.48 2.43 -1.93
N PRO A 97 -13.60 1.94 -1.35
CA PRO A 97 -13.84 2.11 0.07
C PRO A 97 -12.84 1.27 0.87
N THR A 98 -12.26 1.86 1.90
CA THR A 98 -11.39 1.15 2.84
C THR A 98 -12.21 0.64 4.03
N GLU A 99 -11.92 -0.58 4.53
CA GLU A 99 -12.63 -1.12 5.70
C GLU A 99 -12.40 -0.29 6.98
N ILE A 100 -11.27 0.42 7.05
CA ILE A 100 -10.86 1.27 8.16
C ILE A 100 -10.45 2.60 7.55
N ASP A 101 -11.43 3.48 7.40
CA ASP A 101 -11.20 4.82 6.90
C ASP A 101 -10.51 5.67 7.97
N SER A 102 -9.26 6.06 7.69
CA SER A 102 -8.46 6.89 8.60
C SER A 102 -8.80 8.37 8.53
N LEU A 103 -9.54 8.80 7.50
CA LEU A 103 -9.97 10.18 7.28
C LEU A 103 -11.38 10.44 7.85
N SER A 104 -12.10 9.39 8.25
CA SER A 104 -13.42 9.54 8.84
C SER A 104 -13.36 10.20 10.22
N GLU A 105 -14.30 11.11 10.45
CA GLU A 105 -14.55 11.77 11.73
C GLU A 105 -15.46 10.94 12.67
N ASP A 106 -15.93 9.77 12.21
CA ASP A 106 -16.85 8.91 12.95
C ASP A 106 -16.19 8.28 14.19
N GLY A 107 -17.02 7.96 15.18
CA GLY A 107 -16.62 7.29 16.41
C GLY A 107 -16.33 8.25 17.57
N PHE A 108 -16.18 7.68 18.77
CA PHE A 108 -15.98 8.46 19.99
C PHE A 108 -14.54 8.98 20.06
N LYS A 109 -14.39 10.28 20.34
CA LYS A 109 -13.12 10.94 20.67
C LYS A 109 -13.06 11.12 22.19
N ARG A 110 -12.15 10.42 22.85
CA ARG A 110 -12.01 10.47 24.32
C ARG A 110 -10.55 10.27 24.70
N LYS A 111 -10.14 10.92 25.78
CA LYS A 111 -8.85 10.69 26.43
C LYS A 111 -8.82 9.31 27.11
N LEU A 112 -7.86 8.49 26.73
CA LEU A 112 -7.72 7.10 27.17
C LEU A 112 -6.92 7.02 28.47
N THR A 113 -7.35 6.13 29.37
CA THR A 113 -6.60 5.77 30.59
C THR A 113 -5.59 4.65 30.33
N GLY A 114 -5.83 3.84 29.29
CA GLY A 114 -4.91 2.80 28.84
C GLY A 114 -5.17 1.42 29.46
N HIS A 115 -6.41 1.09 29.82
CA HIS A 115 -6.80 -0.31 30.11
C HIS A 115 -7.10 -1.02 28.79
N ILE A 116 -6.37 -2.08 28.47
CA ILE A 116 -6.49 -2.78 27.17
C ILE A 116 -6.90 -4.22 27.43
N THR A 117 -7.96 -4.68 26.77
CA THR A 117 -8.45 -6.05 26.91
C THR A 117 -8.76 -6.69 25.56
N PHE A 118 -8.16 -7.85 25.28
CA PHE A 118 -8.51 -8.72 24.17
C PHE A 118 -9.34 -9.88 24.72
N ARG A 119 -10.53 -10.12 24.17
CA ARG A 119 -11.42 -11.23 24.53
C ARG A 119 -11.63 -12.17 23.34
N ASN A 120 -11.09 -13.37 23.46
CA ASN A 120 -11.25 -14.48 22.52
C ASN A 120 -10.99 -14.07 21.06
N VAL A 121 -9.87 -13.37 20.81
CA VAL A 121 -9.57 -12.76 19.51
C VAL A 121 -9.02 -13.79 18.51
N TYR A 122 -9.63 -13.87 17.33
CA TYR A 122 -9.16 -14.66 16.20
C TYR A 122 -8.80 -13.78 15.02
N PHE A 123 -7.67 -14.06 14.38
CA PHE A 123 -7.17 -13.25 13.28
C PHE A 123 -6.31 -14.03 12.29
N ASN A 124 -6.45 -13.68 11.02
CA ASN A 124 -5.63 -14.08 9.88
C ASN A 124 -5.38 -12.84 9.00
N TYR A 125 -4.18 -12.71 8.45
CA TYR A 125 -3.89 -11.62 7.52
C TYR A 125 -4.67 -11.82 6.21
N PRO A 126 -5.25 -10.76 5.62
CA PRO A 126 -6.01 -10.87 4.36
C PRO A 126 -5.22 -11.52 3.21
N THR A 127 -3.92 -11.25 3.13
CA THR A 127 -2.99 -11.83 2.15
C THR A 127 -2.75 -13.34 2.35
N ARG A 128 -3.02 -13.87 3.55
CA ARG A 128 -2.81 -15.28 3.92
C ARG A 128 -4.04 -15.85 4.64
N LYS A 129 -5.18 -15.91 3.94
CA LYS A 129 -6.50 -16.28 4.52
C LYS A 129 -6.51 -17.64 5.24
N HIS A 130 -5.72 -18.62 4.80
CA HIS A 130 -5.74 -19.97 5.38
C HIS A 130 -4.90 -20.12 6.65
N THR A 131 -3.94 -19.21 6.89
CA THR A 131 -3.04 -19.28 8.04
C THR A 131 -3.61 -18.49 9.20
N ARG A 132 -4.12 -19.19 10.22
CA ARG A 132 -4.62 -18.56 11.46
C ARG A 132 -3.45 -18.15 12.35
N ILE A 133 -3.31 -16.84 12.58
CA ILE A 133 -2.26 -16.26 13.42
C ILE A 133 -2.70 -16.21 14.87
N LEU A 134 -3.87 -15.62 15.16
CA LEU A 134 -4.47 -15.61 16.49
C LEU A 134 -5.63 -16.61 16.56
N ARG A 135 -5.68 -17.40 17.63
CA ARG A 135 -6.57 -18.56 17.80
C ARG A 135 -7.37 -18.48 19.10
N GLY A 136 -7.95 -17.32 19.40
CA GLY A 136 -8.67 -17.06 20.65
C GLY A 136 -7.77 -16.46 21.72
N LEU A 137 -7.01 -15.42 21.37
CA LEU A 137 -6.13 -14.71 22.29
C LEU A 137 -6.95 -13.96 23.36
N ASN A 138 -6.60 -14.16 24.63
CA ASN A 138 -7.11 -13.38 25.75
C ASN A 138 -5.96 -12.63 26.41
N LEU A 139 -6.03 -11.31 26.46
CA LEU A 139 -4.96 -10.45 26.98
C LEU A 139 -5.60 -9.33 27.79
N GLU A 140 -5.01 -8.99 28.94
CA GLU A 140 -5.43 -7.84 29.73
C GLU A 140 -4.19 -7.09 30.19
N VAL A 141 -4.16 -5.79 29.90
CA VAL A 141 -3.10 -4.86 30.25
C VAL A 141 -3.71 -3.77 31.12
N ARG A 142 -3.19 -3.59 32.33
CA ARG A 142 -3.70 -2.61 33.29
C ARG A 142 -3.09 -1.23 33.03
N PRO A 143 -3.83 -0.15 33.32
CA PRO A 143 -3.31 1.21 33.20
C PRO A 143 -1.97 1.37 33.93
N GLY A 144 -0.99 2.00 33.27
CA GLY A 144 0.31 2.32 33.87
C GLY A 144 1.24 1.13 34.10
N THR A 145 0.89 -0.06 33.61
CA THR A 145 1.75 -1.26 33.70
C THR A 145 2.51 -1.52 32.42
N THR A 146 3.70 -2.09 32.55
CA THR A 146 4.51 -2.59 31.45
C THR A 146 4.31 -4.10 31.29
N VAL A 147 3.71 -4.49 30.17
CA VAL A 147 3.43 -5.89 29.84
C VAL A 147 4.32 -6.36 28.70
N ALA A 148 5.17 -7.36 28.97
CA ALA A 148 6.00 -7.98 27.95
C ALA A 148 5.28 -9.15 27.27
N LEU A 149 5.26 -9.16 25.94
CA LEU A 149 4.80 -10.28 25.12
C LEU A 149 5.99 -11.09 24.61
N VAL A 150 6.03 -12.38 24.97
CA VAL A 150 7.18 -13.25 24.70
C VAL A 150 6.74 -14.54 24.03
N GLY A 151 7.53 -15.06 23.10
CA GLY A 151 7.21 -16.31 22.41
C GLY A 151 8.00 -16.50 21.12
N ARG A 152 7.86 -17.66 20.49
CA ARG A 152 8.56 -18.00 19.23
C ARG A 152 8.25 -17.00 18.11
N SER A 153 9.11 -16.93 17.10
CA SER A 153 8.79 -16.17 15.89
C SER A 153 7.49 -16.68 15.26
N GLY A 154 6.66 -15.76 14.75
CA GLY A 154 5.38 -16.10 14.12
C GLY A 154 4.22 -16.44 15.07
N CYS A 155 4.39 -16.37 16.41
CA CYS A 155 3.29 -16.69 17.35
C CYS A 155 2.20 -15.61 17.46
N GLY A 156 2.35 -14.46 16.79
CA GLY A 156 1.34 -13.39 16.74
C GLY A 156 1.61 -12.17 17.62
N LYS A 157 2.81 -12.01 18.21
CA LYS A 157 3.17 -10.84 19.05
C LYS A 157 2.95 -9.51 18.32
N SER A 158 3.60 -9.31 17.17
CA SER A 158 3.47 -8.08 16.38
C SER A 158 2.05 -7.86 15.84
N THR A 159 1.29 -8.95 15.67
CA THR A 159 -0.12 -8.89 15.29
C THR A 159 -0.98 -8.25 16.39
N VAL A 160 -0.62 -8.40 17.67
CA VAL A 160 -1.30 -7.70 18.77
C VAL A 160 -1.20 -6.18 18.60
N MET A 161 -0.01 -5.67 18.25
CA MET A 161 0.19 -4.24 17.98
C MET A 161 -0.62 -3.78 16.78
N ALA A 162 -0.54 -4.51 15.66
CA ALA A 162 -1.28 -4.16 14.45
C ALA A 162 -2.81 -4.14 14.64
N LEU A 163 -3.34 -4.97 15.55
CA LEU A 163 -4.75 -4.95 15.91
C LEU A 163 -5.11 -3.82 16.88
N LEU A 164 -4.20 -3.48 17.80
CA LEU A 164 -4.38 -2.37 18.75
C LEU A 164 -4.34 -1.01 18.04
N GLU A 165 -3.44 -0.83 17.06
CA GLU A 165 -3.41 0.35 16.19
C GLU A 165 -4.50 0.34 15.11
N ARG A 166 -5.30 -0.73 15.11
CA ARG A 166 -6.42 -0.94 14.19
C ARG A 166 -5.96 -0.77 12.74
N PHE A 167 -4.81 -1.35 12.39
CA PHE A 167 -4.43 -1.61 10.99
C PHE A 167 -5.28 -2.73 10.39
N TYR A 168 -5.78 -3.62 11.25
CA TYR A 168 -6.70 -4.68 10.86
C TYR A 168 -7.82 -4.83 11.87
N ASN A 169 -8.97 -5.30 11.42
CA ASN A 169 -10.06 -5.73 12.29
C ASN A 169 -9.92 -7.22 12.65
N PRO A 170 -10.18 -7.63 13.89
CA PRO A 170 -10.26 -9.04 14.24
C PRO A 170 -11.44 -9.70 13.51
N LYS A 171 -11.28 -10.97 13.09
CA LYS A 171 -12.35 -11.75 12.45
C LYS A 171 -13.40 -12.22 13.47
N ARG A 172 -12.95 -12.56 14.68
CA ARG A 172 -13.82 -12.91 15.82
C ARG A 172 -13.20 -12.39 17.12
N GLY A 173 -14.04 -12.26 18.15
CA GLY A 173 -13.65 -11.69 19.44
C GLY A 173 -13.70 -10.17 19.43
N THR A 174 -13.39 -9.57 20.57
CA THR A 174 -13.44 -8.13 20.77
C THR A 174 -12.14 -7.62 21.39
N ILE A 175 -11.75 -6.42 20.98
CA ILE A 175 -10.65 -5.67 21.56
C ILE A 175 -11.28 -4.43 22.17
N MET A 176 -11.00 -4.19 23.44
CA MET A 176 -11.54 -3.05 24.16
C MET A 176 -10.40 -2.20 24.71
N VAL A 177 -10.63 -0.89 24.71
CA VAL A 177 -9.80 0.11 25.36
C VAL A 177 -10.68 0.89 26.33
N ASP A 178 -10.31 0.91 27.61
CA ASP A 178 -11.07 1.51 28.71
C ASP A 178 -12.53 1.03 28.81
N GLY A 179 -12.75 -0.25 28.50
CA GLY A 179 -14.06 -0.89 28.53
C GLY A 179 -14.89 -0.74 27.25
N GLU A 180 -14.50 0.14 26.33
CA GLU A 180 -15.19 0.36 25.06
C GLU A 180 -14.58 -0.45 23.92
N ASN A 181 -15.41 -0.91 22.99
CA ASN A 181 -14.89 -1.62 21.81
C ASN A 181 -14.08 -0.67 20.93
N ILE A 182 -12.86 -1.07 20.57
CA ILE A 182 -11.93 -0.26 19.77
C ILE A 182 -12.51 0.15 18.40
N LYS A 183 -13.50 -0.60 17.88
CA LYS A 183 -14.20 -0.27 16.64
C LYS A 183 -15.06 0.99 16.74
N ASN A 184 -15.55 1.31 17.94
CA ASN A 184 -16.40 2.46 18.21
C ASN A 184 -15.59 3.74 18.45
N LEU A 185 -14.29 3.63 18.69
CA LEU A 185 -13.41 4.77 18.83
C LEU A 185 -13.08 5.36 17.47
N ASN A 186 -12.97 6.69 17.42
CA ASN A 186 -12.42 7.36 16.25
C ASN A 186 -10.96 6.93 16.06
N ILE A 187 -10.60 6.55 14.84
CA ILE A 187 -9.30 5.96 14.52
C ILE A 187 -8.14 6.94 14.70
N ARG A 188 -8.35 8.20 14.34
CA ARG A 188 -7.35 9.26 14.49
C ARG A 188 -7.10 9.53 15.98
N SER A 189 -8.17 9.73 16.74
CA SER A 189 -8.09 9.95 18.20
C SER A 189 -7.47 8.77 18.96
N LEU A 190 -7.67 7.53 18.48
CA LEU A 190 -6.99 6.34 19.02
C LEU A 190 -5.48 6.40 18.75
N ARG A 191 -5.08 6.64 17.50
CA ARG A 191 -3.66 6.60 17.09
C ARG A 191 -2.85 7.78 17.64
N GLU A 192 -3.47 8.94 17.85
CA GLU A 192 -2.84 10.09 18.53
C GLU A 192 -2.41 9.78 19.97
N GLN A 193 -3.04 8.78 20.62
CA GLN A 193 -2.78 8.40 22.00
C GLN A 193 -1.95 7.11 22.12
N VAL A 194 -1.58 6.50 20.99
CA VAL A 194 -0.79 5.28 20.92
C VAL A 194 0.55 5.58 20.27
N CYS A 195 1.65 5.36 20.99
CA CYS A 195 2.99 5.47 20.45
C CYS A 195 3.52 4.08 20.08
N ILE A 196 4.00 3.91 18.85
CA ILE A 196 4.65 2.69 18.37
C ILE A 196 6.15 2.92 18.16
N VAL A 197 6.93 1.93 18.59
CA VAL A 197 8.38 1.87 18.30
C VAL A 197 8.65 0.54 17.61
N SER A 198 8.95 0.60 16.32
CA SER A 198 9.26 -0.55 15.49
C SER A 198 10.72 -1.00 15.67
N GLN A 199 11.00 -2.27 15.41
CA GLN A 199 12.36 -2.83 15.47
C GLN A 199 13.32 -2.18 14.45
N GLU A 200 12.81 -1.90 13.25
CA GLU A 200 13.50 -1.16 12.21
C GLU A 200 12.82 0.22 12.09
N PRO A 201 13.41 1.29 12.69
CA PRO A 201 12.83 2.61 12.60
C PRO A 201 12.92 3.13 11.17
N THR A 202 11.83 3.70 10.66
CA THR A 202 11.81 4.36 9.35
C THR A 202 12.07 5.85 9.55
N LEU A 203 13.08 6.38 8.88
CA LEU A 203 13.35 7.82 8.81
C LEU A 203 13.05 8.32 7.40
N PHE A 204 12.43 9.49 7.31
CA PHE A 204 12.20 10.19 6.04
C PHE A 204 13.48 10.92 5.59
N ASP A 205 13.60 11.12 4.28
CA ASP A 205 14.70 11.89 3.66
C ASP A 205 14.52 13.40 3.91
N CYS A 206 14.69 13.76 5.17
CA CYS A 206 14.58 15.11 5.70
C CYS A 206 15.51 15.25 6.92
N THR A 207 15.53 16.42 7.56
CA THR A 207 16.41 16.64 8.70
C THR A 207 16.04 15.75 9.90
N LEU A 208 17.00 15.52 10.80
CA LEU A 208 16.74 14.82 12.06
C LEU A 208 15.64 15.50 12.88
N ARG A 209 15.58 16.84 12.83
CA ARG A 209 14.55 17.62 13.54
C ARG A 209 13.16 17.29 13.00
N GLU A 210 12.98 17.31 11.68
CA GLU A 210 11.70 17.01 11.03
C GLU A 210 11.25 15.58 11.32
N ASN A 211 12.17 14.61 11.29
CA ASN A 211 11.87 13.24 11.68
C ASN A 211 11.38 13.10 13.13
N ILE A 212 11.98 13.84 14.07
CA ILE A 212 11.59 13.78 15.50
C ILE A 212 10.28 14.52 15.75
N CYS A 213 10.07 15.66 15.07
CA CYS A 213 8.85 16.47 15.22
C CYS A 213 7.65 15.91 14.44
N TYR A 214 7.87 14.91 13.56
CA TYR A 214 6.82 14.32 12.73
C TYR A 214 5.61 13.80 13.51
N GLY A 215 5.82 13.34 14.75
CA GLY A 215 4.75 12.85 15.63
C GLY A 215 4.07 13.92 16.49
N LEU A 216 4.46 15.20 16.37
CA LEU A 216 3.92 16.31 17.15
C LEU A 216 2.98 17.15 16.29
N GLU A 217 1.86 17.61 16.87
CA GLU A 217 0.96 18.55 16.20
C GLU A 217 1.53 19.98 16.17
N GLU A 218 2.34 20.33 17.17
CA GLU A 218 2.98 21.65 17.31
C GLU A 218 4.50 21.51 17.30
N GLU A 219 5.20 22.43 16.64
CA GLU A 219 6.66 22.42 16.61
C GLU A 219 7.23 22.80 17.99
N PRO A 220 8.12 21.97 18.56
CA PRO A 220 8.75 22.28 19.83
C PRO A 220 9.76 23.42 19.69
N THR A 221 9.68 24.38 20.61
CA THR A 221 10.70 25.42 20.83
C THR A 221 11.97 24.77 21.37
N TYR A 222 13.13 25.25 20.92
CA TYR A 222 14.47 24.66 21.12
C TYR A 222 14.77 24.21 22.57
N GLU A 223 14.54 22.93 22.89
CA GLU A 223 15.13 22.28 24.06
C GLU A 223 15.36 20.76 23.84
N ARG A 224 16.63 20.45 23.56
CA ARG A 224 17.40 19.24 23.89
C ARG A 224 16.67 17.88 23.87
N ILE A 225 16.70 17.22 22.73
CA ILE A 225 16.43 15.77 22.63
C ILE A 225 17.71 15.01 23.01
N VAL A 226 17.75 14.43 24.21
CA VAL A 226 18.84 13.53 24.64
C VAL A 226 18.35 12.09 24.54
N VAL A 227 18.94 11.31 23.63
CA VAL A 227 18.61 9.90 23.42
C VAL A 227 19.59 9.04 24.21
N GLN A 228 19.24 8.69 25.46
CA GLN A 228 19.69 7.42 26.07
C GLN A 228 18.96 6.99 27.36
N GLU A 229 18.13 7.84 27.97
CA GLU A 229 17.14 7.44 29.01
C GLU A 229 15.69 7.44 28.48
N ALA A 230 15.53 7.67 27.17
CA ALA A 230 14.25 8.04 26.57
C ALA A 230 13.17 6.95 26.68
N LEU A 231 13.51 5.66 26.54
CA LEU A 231 12.50 4.59 26.59
C LEU A 231 11.97 4.35 28.01
N GLU A 232 12.83 4.34 29.02
CA GLU A 232 12.41 4.18 30.41
C GLU A 232 11.61 5.41 30.87
N VAL A 233 12.12 6.62 30.57
CA VAL A 233 11.41 7.88 30.84
C VAL A 233 10.09 7.96 30.07
N ALA A 234 10.04 7.50 28.82
CA ALA A 234 8.81 7.46 28.04
C ALA A 234 7.82 6.41 28.57
N SER A 235 8.30 5.29 29.11
CA SER A 235 7.42 4.25 29.67
C SER A 235 6.81 4.64 31.01
N LYS A 236 7.49 5.49 31.78
CA LYS A 236 7.10 5.82 33.15
C LYS A 236 5.73 6.51 33.20
N GLY A 237 4.79 5.92 33.93
CA GLY A 237 3.42 6.43 34.07
C GLY A 237 2.52 6.20 32.85
N ARG A 238 2.96 5.42 31.85
CA ARG A 238 2.17 5.04 30.68
C ARG A 238 1.89 3.54 30.68
N THR A 239 0.80 3.13 30.04
CA THR A 239 0.58 1.71 29.73
C THR A 239 1.51 1.30 28.61
N CYS A 240 2.36 0.31 28.83
CA CYS A 240 3.34 -0.13 27.85
C CYS A 240 3.15 -1.59 27.50
N ILE A 241 3.15 -1.91 26.20
CA ILE A 241 3.24 -3.28 25.71
C ILE A 241 4.59 -3.41 25.01
N VAL A 242 5.42 -4.34 25.46
CA VAL A 242 6.77 -4.53 24.93
C VAL A 242 6.87 -5.88 24.24
N ILE A 243 7.28 -5.88 22.97
CA ILE A 243 7.64 -7.11 22.25
C ILE A 243 9.16 -7.18 22.23
N ALA A 244 9.71 -8.01 23.11
CA ALA A 244 11.14 -8.12 23.23
C ALA A 244 11.65 -9.49 22.78
N HIS A 245 12.79 -9.44 22.12
CA HIS A 245 13.59 -10.61 21.75
C HIS A 245 14.78 -10.83 22.69
N ARG A 246 15.03 -9.88 23.61
CA ARG A 246 16.11 -9.94 24.59
C ARG A 246 15.55 -10.09 26.00
N LEU A 247 16.19 -10.96 26.78
CA LEU A 247 15.79 -11.26 28.15
C LEU A 247 15.89 -10.04 29.08
N SER A 248 16.93 -9.21 28.89
CA SER A 248 17.16 -8.00 29.70
C SER A 248 15.99 -7.00 29.60
N THR A 249 15.32 -6.93 28.45
CA THR A 249 14.21 -5.99 28.23
C THR A 249 12.92 -6.44 28.93
N ILE A 250 12.73 -7.75 29.14
CA ILE A 250 11.49 -8.29 29.76
C ILE A 250 11.61 -8.50 31.26
N GLN A 251 12.83 -8.55 31.81
CA GLN A 251 13.09 -8.82 33.23
C GLN A 251 12.39 -7.81 34.16
N ASN A 252 12.37 -6.54 33.77
CA ASN A 252 11.81 -5.44 34.57
C ASN A 252 10.33 -5.15 34.26
N SER A 253 9.66 -5.98 33.46
CA SER A 253 8.24 -5.80 33.15
C SER A 253 7.37 -6.22 34.34
N ASP A 254 6.32 -5.44 34.64
CA ASP A 254 5.35 -5.76 35.70
C ASP A 254 4.68 -7.12 35.47
N VAL A 255 4.42 -7.44 34.20
CA VAL A 255 3.83 -8.72 33.80
C VAL A 255 4.46 -9.19 32.50
N ILE A 256 4.80 -10.48 32.44
CA ILE A 256 5.22 -11.16 31.23
C ILE A 256 4.12 -12.13 30.82
N ILE A 257 3.78 -12.15 29.54
CA ILE A 257 2.76 -13.02 28.95
C ILE A 257 3.37 -13.81 27.81
N MET A 258 3.35 -15.13 27.96
CA MET A 258 3.79 -16.06 26.94
C MET A 258 2.71 -16.20 25.87
N VAL A 259 3.07 -15.98 24.60
CA VAL A 259 2.19 -16.16 23.44
C VAL A 259 2.65 -17.37 22.64
N GLN A 260 1.77 -18.35 22.51
CA GLN A 260 2.03 -19.60 21.79
C GLN A 260 0.86 -19.95 20.87
N GLU A 261 1.19 -20.24 19.61
CA GLU A 261 0.21 -20.59 18.57
C GLU A 261 -1.03 -19.67 18.52
N GLY A 262 -0.82 -18.36 18.74
CA GLY A 262 -1.90 -17.38 18.71
C GLY A 262 -2.83 -17.36 19.93
N LYS A 263 -2.43 -17.99 21.04
CA LYS A 263 -3.12 -17.96 22.34
C LYS A 263 -2.18 -17.41 23.42
N SER A 264 -2.77 -16.88 24.49
CA SER A 264 -2.05 -16.53 25.70
C SER A 264 -1.85 -17.79 26.54
N GLY A 265 -0.61 -17.98 26.99
CA GLY A 265 -0.19 -19.05 27.88
C GLY A 265 0.13 -18.49 29.26
N ASP A 266 1.25 -18.91 29.83
CA ASP A 266 1.67 -18.50 31.15
C ASP A 266 1.80 -16.97 31.30
N ARG A 267 1.32 -16.48 32.45
CA ARG A 267 1.36 -15.09 32.88
C ARG A 267 1.94 -14.99 34.29
N GLY A 268 2.81 -14.01 34.51
CA GLY A 268 3.38 -13.69 35.82
C GLY A 268 4.57 -12.74 35.72
N THR A 269 5.21 -12.45 36.86
CA THR A 269 6.49 -11.74 36.88
C THR A 269 7.64 -12.64 36.40
N HIS A 270 8.81 -12.06 36.12
CA HIS A 270 10.01 -12.79 35.73
C HIS A 270 10.31 -13.97 36.68
N GLU A 271 10.32 -13.71 38.00
CA GLU A 271 10.60 -14.71 39.02
C GLU A 271 9.52 -15.80 39.10
N GLN A 272 8.25 -15.42 39.00
CA GLN A 272 7.12 -16.36 39.05
C GLN A 272 7.19 -17.33 37.86
N LEU A 273 7.46 -16.82 36.66
CA LEU A 273 7.57 -17.64 35.45
C LEU A 273 8.82 -18.51 35.46
N LEU A 274 9.95 -18.02 35.98
CA LEU A 274 11.14 -18.84 36.18
C LEU A 274 10.92 -20.02 37.12
N ARG A 275 10.01 -19.91 38.10
CA ARG A 275 9.68 -21.04 39.00
C ARG A 275 8.67 -21.99 38.35
N ARG A 276 7.62 -21.45 37.73
CA ARG A 276 6.42 -22.22 37.33
C ARG A 276 6.40 -22.70 35.88
N SER A 277 7.05 -21.99 34.95
CA SER A 277 6.89 -22.24 33.50
C SER A 277 8.16 -22.78 32.87
N ASP A 278 8.16 -24.06 32.51
CA ASP A 278 9.30 -24.68 31.81
C ASP A 278 9.50 -24.10 30.41
N LEU A 279 8.41 -23.66 29.77
CA LEU A 279 8.46 -22.97 28.48
C LEU A 279 9.20 -21.63 28.59
N TYR A 280 8.95 -20.87 29.65
CA TYR A 280 9.65 -19.63 29.91
C TYR A 280 11.12 -19.87 30.25
N LYS A 281 11.42 -20.84 31.13
CA LYS A 281 12.81 -21.24 31.45
C LYS A 281 13.61 -21.58 30.19
N LYS A 282 13.06 -22.45 29.33
CA LYS A 282 13.70 -22.85 28.07
C LYS A 282 13.96 -21.67 27.15
N LEU A 283 13.04 -20.69 27.11
CA LEU A 283 13.23 -19.47 26.33
C LEU A 283 14.36 -18.60 26.89
N CYS A 284 14.42 -18.44 28.22
CA CYS A 284 15.51 -17.73 28.90
C CYS A 284 16.88 -18.40 28.66
N GLU A 285 16.95 -19.72 28.72
CA GLU A 285 18.17 -20.49 28.41
C GLU A 285 18.61 -20.29 26.96
N THR A 286 17.67 -20.39 26.02
CA THR A 286 17.96 -20.19 24.59
C THR A 286 18.49 -18.78 24.31
N GLN A 287 17.94 -17.76 24.99
CA GLN A 287 18.38 -16.36 24.84
C GLN A 287 19.67 -16.02 25.61
N ARG A 288 20.10 -16.85 26.56
CA ARG A 288 21.40 -16.70 27.24
C ARG A 288 22.57 -17.27 26.44
N LEU A 289 22.27 -18.16 25.50
CA LEU A 289 23.25 -18.83 24.63
C LEU A 289 23.53 -18.08 23.32
N VAL A 290 22.88 -16.95 23.09
CA VAL A 290 23.05 -16.04 21.95
C VAL A 290 23.63 -14.72 22.46
#